data_AF-A0A0L0SNG9-F1
#
_entry.id   AF-A0A0L0SNG9-F1
#
_cell.length_a   1.000
_cell.length_b   1.000
_cell.length_c   1.000
_cell.angle_alpha   90.00
_cell.angle_beta   90.00
_cell.angle_gamma   90.00
#
_symmetry.space_group_name_H-M   'P 1'
#
loop_
_entity.id
_entity.type
_entity.pdbx_description
1 polymer ?
#
loop_
_entity_poly.entity_id
_entity_poly.type
_entity_poly.pdbx_seq_one_letter_code
_entity_poly.pdbx_strand_id
1 'polypeptide(L)'
;MSILPEGNIPIVKYVNKGKATWHQYSHTTPEHLLQLLKRNHALFEILVPSRLFKVYFDVDDKLGLLLRADIKERILKQLPGANINICGHEVENKHSYHITLSNYTLRFEDRWKLQAFCMANEDLGFDATVYSTNRQMKCINQSKPLKHAGVHMEGSTKLSKHLIQYDFDEECIDINTLMFPDIVKAKANAKGPKSQRPDFVADIPVPKPKKRDPNFFFYDAAPLEILNNIPHDNNENKLNHNIIWRIMVWARKQGISFDDFMAWNNQKNKSDEPVNARIARYWGYWSDLDSSPYNVPTSFIEAIYSKFWPSALKSKALRKFRESTRKVDGKEIKDEEYFKMNILNDLTQGKKLYVFIPRKVSNNSIWSVQTFGEYLARQFKWSIGKEIKLYHGDRPAHEFKELVDPDSVWSREEVQVVIANTKITVGVNFSLRNVFDKVYARYEDWVSPRDFFQAIYRVRHPKDNEIVSP
;
A
#
# COMPACT_ATOMS: atom_id res chain seq x y z
N MET A 1 9.18 2.02 -7.65
CA MET A 1 10.17 3.11 -7.71
C MET A 1 9.82 4.01 -8.88
N SER A 2 9.61 5.31 -8.67
CA SER A 2 9.18 6.23 -9.75
C SER A 2 10.36 6.55 -10.68
N ILE A 3 10.17 6.39 -11.99
CA ILE A 3 11.10 6.70 -13.09
C ILE A 3 11.22 8.23 -13.32
N LEU A 4 11.07 9.04 -12.28
CA LEU A 4 11.23 10.48 -12.41
C LEU A 4 12.71 10.80 -12.19
N PRO A 5 13.39 11.47 -13.13
CA PRO A 5 14.71 12.02 -12.86
C PRO A 5 14.68 12.84 -11.57
N GLU A 6 15.71 12.70 -10.75
CA GLU A 6 15.82 13.40 -9.47
C GLU A 6 15.64 14.92 -9.68
N GLY A 7 14.80 15.55 -8.85
CA GLY A 7 14.46 16.98 -8.99
C GLY A 7 13.34 17.33 -9.99
N ASN A 8 12.92 16.45 -10.89
CA ASN A 8 11.86 16.77 -11.86
C ASN A 8 10.46 16.74 -11.25
N ILE A 9 9.59 17.67 -11.65
CA ILE A 9 8.20 17.78 -11.20
C ILE A 9 7.28 17.13 -12.23
N PRO A 10 6.50 16.10 -11.84
CA PRO A 10 5.49 15.52 -12.72
C PRO A 10 4.28 16.45 -12.83
N ILE A 11 3.81 16.64 -14.06
CA ILE A 11 2.70 17.53 -14.39
C ILE A 11 1.70 16.83 -15.27
N VAL A 12 0.44 17.26 -15.20
CA VAL A 12 -0.61 16.85 -16.12
C VAL A 12 -1.27 18.09 -16.72
N LYS A 13 -1.45 18.06 -18.04
CA LYS A 13 -2.21 19.06 -18.77
C LYS A 13 -3.56 18.49 -19.18
N TYR A 14 -4.63 19.23 -18.91
CA TYR A 14 -5.95 18.94 -19.46
C TYR A 14 -6.06 19.53 -20.86
N VAL A 15 -6.46 18.72 -21.83
CA VAL A 15 -6.71 19.17 -23.19
C VAL A 15 -8.13 18.79 -23.58
N ASN A 16 -8.92 19.80 -23.96
CA ASN A 16 -10.28 19.62 -24.44
C ASN A 16 -10.33 19.86 -25.93
N LYS A 17 -10.93 18.94 -26.69
CA LYS A 17 -11.23 19.14 -28.12
C LYS A 17 -12.66 18.65 -28.37
N GLY A 18 -13.59 19.59 -28.54
CA GLY A 18 -15.01 19.29 -28.61
C GLY A 18 -15.54 18.71 -27.29
N LYS A 19 -16.23 17.57 -27.34
CA LYS A 19 -16.78 16.88 -26.16
C LYS A 19 -15.77 15.95 -25.46
N ALA A 20 -14.57 15.80 -26.01
CA ALA A 20 -13.57 14.88 -25.48
C ALA A 20 -12.51 15.64 -24.66
N THR A 21 -12.21 15.10 -23.48
CA THR A 21 -11.15 15.56 -22.58
C THR A 21 -10.08 14.47 -22.50
N TRP A 22 -8.82 14.83 -22.73
CA TRP A 22 -7.67 13.96 -22.51
C TRP A 22 -6.63 14.61 -21.61
N HIS A 23 -5.90 13.76 -20.90
CA HIS A 23 -4.82 14.15 -20.00
C HIS A 23 -3.47 13.90 -20.70
N GLN A 24 -2.62 14.92 -20.75
CA GLN A 24 -1.23 14.78 -21.20
C GLN A 24 -0.33 14.81 -19.98
N TYR A 25 0.33 13.69 -19.69
CA TYR A 25 1.26 13.55 -18.59
C TYR A 25 2.67 13.86 -19.08
N SER A 26 3.43 14.61 -18.30
CA SER A 26 4.83 14.90 -18.56
C SER A 26 5.58 15.17 -17.25
N HIS A 27 6.87 15.46 -17.33
CA HIS A 27 7.65 15.99 -16.22
C HIS A 27 8.52 17.14 -16.71
N THR A 28 8.93 18.02 -15.79
CA THR A 28 9.74 19.20 -16.12
C THR A 28 10.63 19.59 -14.95
N THR A 29 11.66 20.42 -15.18
CA THR A 29 12.38 21.08 -14.08
C THR A 29 11.50 22.16 -13.44
N PRO A 30 11.77 22.57 -12.19
CA PRO A 30 11.02 23.65 -11.53
C PRO A 30 11.07 24.97 -12.30
N GLU A 31 12.21 25.35 -12.86
CA GLU A 31 12.39 26.60 -13.60
C GLU A 31 11.51 26.61 -14.84
N HIS A 32 11.46 25.49 -15.57
CA HIS A 32 10.65 25.35 -16.75
C HIS A 32 9.15 25.24 -16.40
N LEU A 33 8.79 24.64 -15.25
CA LEU A 33 7.42 24.69 -14.74
C LEU A 33 6.95 26.14 -14.54
N LEU A 34 7.78 26.99 -13.91
CA LEU A 34 7.45 28.39 -13.69
C LEU A 34 7.27 29.16 -15.00
N GLN A 35 8.02 28.81 -16.05
CA GLN A 35 7.81 29.37 -17.40
C GLN A 35 6.48 28.90 -18.00
N LEU A 36 6.15 27.61 -17.88
CA LEU A 36 4.91 27.04 -18.40
C LEU A 36 3.67 27.64 -17.72
N LEU A 37 3.71 27.87 -16.40
CA LEU A 37 2.61 28.46 -15.63
C LEU A 37 2.26 29.89 -16.06
N LYS A 38 3.17 30.62 -16.71
CA LYS A 38 2.90 31.96 -17.24
C LYS A 38 1.97 31.96 -18.46
N ARG A 39 1.90 30.85 -19.20
CA ARG A 39 1.22 30.78 -20.51
C ARG A 39 0.17 29.68 -20.60
N ASN A 40 0.26 28.65 -19.75
CA ASN A 40 -0.58 27.48 -19.82
C ASN A 40 -1.50 27.44 -18.59
N HIS A 41 -2.80 27.60 -18.84
CA HIS A 41 -3.87 27.66 -17.83
C HIS A 41 -4.59 26.32 -17.61
N ALA A 42 -4.04 25.22 -18.15
CA ALA A 42 -4.58 23.87 -18.02
C ALA A 42 -3.63 22.85 -17.34
N LEU A 43 -2.59 23.31 -16.65
CA LEU A 43 -1.63 22.51 -15.90
C LEU A 43 -2.07 22.22 -14.46
N PHE A 44 -1.75 21.02 -14.02
CA PHE A 44 -1.98 20.54 -12.66
C PHE A 44 -0.71 19.87 -12.14
N GLU A 45 -0.49 20.04 -10.85
CA GLU A 45 0.57 19.37 -10.10
C GLU A 45 0.12 17.94 -9.77
N ILE A 46 1.00 16.98 -10.05
CA ILE A 46 0.82 15.59 -9.63
C ILE A 46 1.55 15.43 -8.31
N LEU A 47 0.80 15.21 -7.24
CA LEU A 47 1.35 15.02 -5.90
C LEU A 47 2.13 13.71 -5.80
N VAL A 48 3.46 13.81 -5.69
CA VAL A 48 4.35 12.65 -5.55
C VAL A 48 4.41 12.21 -4.08
N PRO A 49 3.93 11.00 -3.71
CA PRO A 49 3.82 10.58 -2.31
C PRO A 49 5.15 10.54 -1.52
N SER A 50 6.26 10.33 -2.21
CA SER A 50 7.59 10.24 -1.58
C SER A 50 8.25 11.60 -1.31
N ARG A 51 7.58 12.71 -1.60
CA ARG A 51 8.10 14.07 -1.37
C ARG A 51 7.34 14.75 -0.24
N LEU A 52 7.99 15.76 0.35
CA LEU A 52 7.34 16.65 1.30
C LEU A 52 6.33 17.56 0.57
N PHE A 53 5.26 17.93 1.25
CA PHE A 53 4.26 18.86 0.76
C PHE A 53 4.21 20.08 1.67
N LYS A 54 3.94 21.25 1.11
CA LYS A 54 3.39 22.36 1.89
C LYS A 54 2.00 21.99 2.37
N VAL A 55 1.57 22.52 3.50
CA VAL A 55 0.15 22.47 3.86
C VAL A 55 -0.63 23.24 2.79
N TYR A 56 -1.70 22.64 2.28
CA TYR A 56 -2.51 23.21 1.22
C TYR A 56 -3.99 23.01 1.50
N PHE A 57 -4.85 23.91 1.06
CA PHE A 57 -6.30 23.78 1.15
C PHE A 57 -6.94 24.15 -0.19
N ASP A 58 -8.05 23.49 -0.50
CA ASP A 58 -8.97 23.92 -1.55
C ASP A 58 -10.28 24.28 -0.86
N VAL A 59 -10.81 25.46 -1.17
CA VAL A 59 -12.03 25.99 -0.60
C VAL A 59 -12.96 26.35 -1.75
N ASP A 60 -14.18 25.83 -1.72
CA ASP A 60 -15.21 26.12 -2.74
C ASP A 60 -16.51 26.52 -2.04
N ASP A 61 -16.80 27.82 -2.06
CA ASP A 61 -18.06 28.39 -1.61
C ASP A 61 -18.96 28.61 -2.83
N LYS A 62 -20.03 27.83 -2.91
CA LYS A 62 -21.00 27.88 -4.01
C LYS A 62 -22.01 29.02 -3.88
N LEU A 63 -22.06 29.71 -2.75
CA LEU A 63 -22.99 30.80 -2.51
C LEU A 63 -22.31 32.17 -2.54
N GLY A 64 -20.98 32.23 -2.45
CA GLY A 64 -20.21 33.49 -2.45
C GLY A 64 -20.43 34.32 -1.18
N LEU A 65 -20.80 33.67 -0.08
CA LEU A 65 -21.12 34.31 1.20
C LEU A 65 -19.97 34.27 2.20
N LEU A 66 -19.01 33.36 2.01
CA LEU A 66 -17.89 33.17 2.91
C LEU A 66 -16.79 34.20 2.64
N LEU A 67 -16.42 34.93 3.69
CA LEU A 67 -15.36 35.91 3.63
C LEU A 67 -14.00 35.22 3.72
N ARG A 68 -13.05 35.64 2.88
CA ARG A 68 -11.67 35.17 2.90
C ARG A 68 -11.00 35.35 4.27
N ALA A 69 -11.40 36.38 5.02
CA ALA A 69 -10.90 36.64 6.36
C ALA A 69 -11.23 35.51 7.34
N ASP A 70 -12.45 34.99 7.32
CA ASP A 70 -12.90 33.93 8.24
C ASP A 70 -12.16 32.60 8.00
N ILE A 71 -11.93 32.28 6.72
CA ILE A 71 -11.13 31.12 6.30
C ILE A 71 -9.71 31.23 6.83
N LYS A 72 -9.07 32.40 6.68
CA LYS A 72 -7.72 32.65 7.18
C LYS A 72 -7.64 32.58 8.69
N GLU A 73 -8.59 33.18 9.40
CA GLU A 73 -8.66 33.12 10.85
C GLU A 73 -8.72 31.66 11.33
N ARG A 74 -9.56 30.84 10.69
CA ARG A 74 -9.66 29.42 11.02
C ARG A 74 -8.36 28.67 10.79
N ILE A 75 -7.65 28.95 9.69
CA ILE A 75 -6.34 28.37 9.41
C ILE A 75 -5.33 28.80 10.48
N LEU A 76 -5.23 30.10 10.78
CA LEU A 76 -4.26 30.65 11.73
C LEU A 76 -4.49 30.17 13.17
N LYS A 77 -5.74 29.86 13.53
CA LYS A 77 -6.06 29.26 14.82
C LYS A 77 -5.49 27.85 14.97
N GLN A 78 -5.46 27.07 13.89
CA GLN A 78 -4.90 25.71 13.88
C GLN A 78 -3.40 25.68 13.58
N LEU A 79 -2.93 26.62 12.76
CA LEU A 79 -1.59 26.73 12.20
C LEU A 79 -1.07 28.15 12.47
N PRO A 80 -0.68 28.47 13.72
CA PRO A 80 -0.28 29.82 14.10
C PRO A 80 0.98 30.25 13.35
N GLY A 81 1.02 31.52 12.94
CA GLY A 81 2.15 32.09 12.21
C GLY A 81 2.31 31.57 10.78
N ALA A 82 1.28 30.97 10.18
CA ALA A 82 1.37 30.46 8.81
C ALA A 82 1.59 31.56 7.77
N ASN A 83 2.53 31.32 6.85
CA ASN A 83 2.79 32.15 5.67
C ASN A 83 1.83 31.74 4.54
N ILE A 84 0.64 32.35 4.56
CA ILE A 84 -0.49 32.01 3.68
C ILE A 84 -0.28 32.62 2.28
N ASN A 85 -0.40 31.79 1.24
CA ASN A 85 -0.44 32.18 -0.17
C ASN A 85 -1.76 31.72 -0.77
N ILE A 86 -2.51 32.64 -1.39
CA ILE A 86 -3.86 32.40 -1.90
C ILE A 86 -3.92 32.74 -3.39
N CYS A 87 -4.44 31.80 -4.17
CA CYS A 87 -4.87 32.04 -5.54
C CYS A 87 -6.30 31.55 -5.74
N GLY A 88 -7.06 32.15 -6.65
CA GLY A 88 -8.48 31.87 -6.73
C GLY A 88 -9.28 32.88 -7.52
N HIS A 89 -10.59 32.90 -7.28
CA HIS A 89 -11.49 33.93 -7.78
C HIS A 89 -12.63 34.16 -6.79
N GLU A 90 -13.06 35.41 -6.71
CA GLU A 90 -14.27 35.85 -6.03
C GLU A 90 -15.20 36.42 -7.09
N VAL A 91 -16.34 35.76 -7.31
CA VAL A 91 -17.44 36.27 -8.12
C VAL A 91 -18.71 36.23 -7.28
N GLU A 92 -19.71 37.05 -7.63
CA GLU A 92 -20.93 37.29 -6.85
C GLU A 92 -21.61 36.02 -6.30
N ASN A 93 -21.57 34.92 -7.05
CA ASN A 93 -22.23 33.65 -6.69
C ASN A 93 -21.26 32.49 -6.45
N LYS A 94 -19.95 32.75 -6.33
CA LYS A 94 -18.96 31.70 -6.09
C LYS A 94 -17.61 32.27 -5.64
N HIS A 95 -17.12 31.80 -4.51
CA HIS A 95 -15.72 32.01 -4.10
C HIS A 95 -14.96 30.69 -4.18
N SER A 96 -13.77 30.69 -4.78
CA SER A 96 -12.92 29.50 -4.84
C SER A 96 -11.48 29.87 -4.59
N TYR A 97 -10.88 29.22 -3.60
CA TYR A 97 -9.51 29.49 -3.15
C TYR A 97 -8.69 28.22 -3.17
N HIS A 98 -7.50 28.32 -3.73
CA HIS A 98 -6.41 27.39 -3.52
C HIS A 98 -5.36 28.07 -2.65
N ILE A 99 -5.14 27.48 -1.47
CA ILE A 99 -4.33 28.07 -0.41
C ILE A 99 -3.12 27.17 -0.16
N THR A 100 -1.94 27.75 -0.01
CA THR A 100 -0.71 27.04 0.39
C THR A 100 0.02 27.78 1.50
N LEU A 101 0.60 27.04 2.44
CA LEU A 101 1.35 27.57 3.57
C LEU A 101 2.84 27.30 3.36
N SER A 102 3.63 28.34 3.09
CA SER A 102 5.03 28.15 2.67
C SER A 102 5.98 27.70 3.80
N ASN A 103 5.60 27.94 5.05
CA ASN A 103 6.36 27.57 6.25
C ASN A 103 5.78 26.38 7.03
N TYR A 104 4.82 25.64 6.45
CA TYR A 104 4.28 24.43 7.07
C TYR A 104 4.40 23.24 6.13
N THR A 105 4.85 22.11 6.67
CA THR A 105 5.13 20.90 5.89
C THR A 105 4.33 19.71 6.37
N LEU A 106 4.02 18.80 5.45
CA LEU A 106 3.44 17.50 5.76
C LEU A 106 3.99 16.39 4.87
N ARG A 107 3.86 15.15 5.35
CA ARG A 107 4.10 13.92 4.56
C ARG A 107 2.80 13.32 4.06
N PHE A 108 2.87 12.49 3.02
CA PHE A 108 1.68 11.94 2.35
C PHE A 108 0.78 11.16 3.31
N GLU A 109 1.41 10.38 4.18
CA GLU A 109 0.79 9.56 5.22
C GLU A 109 0.06 10.38 6.28
N ASP A 110 0.40 11.67 6.45
CA ASP A 110 -0.17 12.55 7.48
C ASP A 110 -1.32 13.42 6.95
N ARG A 111 -1.68 13.30 5.66
CA ARG A 111 -2.78 14.05 5.02
C ARG A 111 -4.14 13.87 5.69
N TRP A 112 -4.33 12.77 6.42
CA TRP A 112 -5.55 12.52 7.17
C TRP A 112 -5.81 13.60 8.24
N LYS A 113 -4.76 14.24 8.78
CA LYS A 113 -4.89 15.32 9.76
C LYS A 113 -5.54 16.56 9.15
N LEU A 114 -5.05 16.95 7.96
CA LEU A 114 -5.64 18.06 7.21
C LEU A 114 -7.03 17.70 6.66
N GLN A 115 -7.26 16.44 6.30
CA GLN A 115 -8.59 15.97 5.93
C GLN A 115 -9.58 16.10 7.10
N ALA A 116 -9.18 15.71 8.31
CA ALA A 116 -9.99 15.87 9.52
C ALA A 116 -10.30 17.35 9.79
N PHE A 117 -9.29 18.22 9.65
CA PHE A 117 -9.47 19.66 9.74
C PHE A 117 -10.51 20.17 8.72
N CYS A 118 -10.37 19.81 7.44
CA CYS A 118 -11.34 20.25 6.42
C CYS A 118 -12.76 19.74 6.72
N MET A 119 -12.91 18.49 7.15
CA MET A 119 -14.22 17.94 7.53
C MET A 119 -14.84 18.65 8.74
N ALA A 120 -14.03 19.04 9.72
CA ALA A 120 -14.50 19.79 10.90
C ALA A 120 -14.83 21.26 10.60
N ASN A 121 -14.47 21.75 9.40
CA ASN A 121 -14.66 23.13 8.96
C ASN A 121 -15.38 23.19 7.60
N GLU A 122 -16.23 22.19 7.29
CA GLU A 122 -16.97 22.14 6.03
C GLU A 122 -17.92 23.35 5.87
N ASP A 123 -18.37 23.95 6.98
CA ASP A 123 -19.15 25.18 7.03
C ASP A 123 -18.44 26.38 6.39
N LEU A 124 -17.10 26.37 6.36
CA LEU A 124 -16.26 27.36 5.69
C LEU A 124 -15.80 26.93 4.29
N GLY A 125 -16.45 25.92 3.71
CA GLY A 125 -16.24 25.52 2.31
C GLY A 125 -14.96 24.72 2.06
N PHE A 126 -14.26 24.25 3.11
CA PHE A 126 -13.04 23.44 2.95
C PHE A 126 -13.35 22.08 2.30
N ASP A 127 -12.74 21.81 1.13
CA ASP A 127 -12.93 20.55 0.41
C ASP A 127 -11.98 19.46 0.93
N ALA A 128 -12.52 18.57 1.78
CA ALA A 128 -11.77 17.42 2.31
C ALA A 128 -11.38 16.38 1.23
N THR A 129 -11.99 16.42 0.04
CA THR A 129 -11.76 15.42 -1.01
C THR A 129 -10.42 15.59 -1.72
N VAL A 130 -9.73 16.73 -1.54
CA VAL A 130 -8.40 16.99 -2.09
C VAL A 130 -7.30 16.10 -1.50
N TYR A 131 -7.56 15.48 -0.36
CA TYR A 131 -6.63 14.53 0.28
C TYR A 131 -6.83 13.07 -0.12
N SER A 132 -7.75 12.79 -1.05
CA SER A 132 -7.91 11.44 -1.60
C SER A 132 -6.69 11.00 -2.43
N THR A 133 -6.52 9.70 -2.62
CA THR A 133 -5.25 9.08 -3.08
C THR A 133 -4.82 9.41 -4.51
N ASN A 134 -5.65 10.05 -5.35
CA ASN A 134 -5.37 10.31 -6.77
C ASN A 134 -5.78 11.73 -7.22
N ARG A 135 -5.75 12.72 -6.32
CA ARG A 135 -6.11 14.10 -6.68
C ARG A 135 -4.98 14.80 -7.43
N GLN A 136 -5.38 15.51 -8.48
CA GLN A 136 -4.55 16.43 -9.25
C GLN A 136 -4.86 17.82 -8.73
N MET A 137 -3.83 18.57 -8.34
CA MET A 137 -4.00 19.89 -7.75
C MET A 137 -3.81 20.96 -8.83
N LYS A 138 -4.72 21.93 -8.87
CA LYS A 138 -4.57 23.07 -9.80
C LYS A 138 -3.35 23.86 -9.37
N CYS A 139 -2.53 24.29 -10.33
CA CYS A 139 -1.52 25.29 -10.04
C CYS A 139 -2.16 26.69 -9.95
N ILE A 140 -1.38 27.68 -9.51
CA ILE A 140 -1.74 29.09 -9.64
C ILE A 140 -1.97 29.48 -11.11
N ASN A 141 -2.91 30.40 -11.36
CA ASN A 141 -3.37 30.85 -12.67
C ASN A 141 -4.09 29.78 -13.50
N GLN A 142 -4.61 28.71 -12.88
CA GLN A 142 -5.27 27.61 -13.59
C GLN A 142 -6.76 27.58 -13.30
N SER A 143 -7.55 27.12 -14.27
CA SER A 143 -8.99 26.85 -14.08
C SER A 143 -9.44 25.66 -14.92
N LYS A 144 -10.64 25.14 -14.60
CA LYS A 144 -11.41 24.35 -15.57
C LYS A 144 -11.62 25.21 -16.83
N PRO A 145 -11.91 24.66 -18.03
CA PRO A 145 -11.93 25.37 -19.33
C PRO A 145 -12.89 26.57 -19.50
N LEU A 146 -13.37 27.18 -18.43
CA LEU A 146 -14.14 28.42 -18.39
C LEU A 146 -13.25 29.58 -17.88
N LYS A 147 -13.56 30.78 -18.39
CA LYS A 147 -12.80 32.04 -18.43
C LYS A 147 -12.20 32.58 -17.10
N HIS A 148 -12.32 31.90 -15.97
CA HIS A 148 -11.90 32.38 -14.66
C HIS A 148 -10.64 31.64 -14.19
N ALA A 149 -9.48 32.04 -14.69
CA ALA A 149 -8.20 31.55 -14.17
C ALA A 149 -8.09 31.89 -12.66
N GLY A 150 -7.58 30.97 -11.84
CA GLY A 150 -7.32 31.26 -10.42
C GLY A 150 -6.20 32.28 -10.28
N VAL A 151 -6.54 33.55 -10.19
CA VAL A 151 -5.58 34.66 -10.16
C VAL A 151 -4.91 34.69 -8.78
N HIS A 152 -3.66 35.18 -8.72
CA HIS A 152 -3.06 35.57 -7.45
C HIS A 152 -4.01 36.50 -6.68
N MET A 153 -4.26 36.20 -5.40
CA MET A 153 -5.10 37.03 -4.53
C MET A 153 -4.29 37.62 -3.39
N GLU A 154 -3.49 36.80 -2.71
CA GLU A 154 -2.78 37.20 -1.49
C GLU A 154 -1.51 36.39 -1.24
N GLY A 155 -0.58 36.94 -0.47
CA GLY A 155 0.69 36.31 -0.11
C GLY A 155 1.81 36.69 -1.07
N SER A 156 2.67 35.74 -1.40
CA SER A 156 3.81 35.97 -2.29
C SER A 156 3.37 36.14 -3.74
N THR A 157 3.94 37.13 -4.44
CA THR A 157 3.76 37.28 -5.89
C THR A 157 4.58 36.27 -6.71
N LYS A 158 5.48 35.50 -6.08
CA LYS A 158 6.27 34.45 -6.74
C LYS A 158 5.40 33.21 -6.96
N LEU A 159 5.21 32.81 -8.23
CA LEU A 159 4.41 31.62 -8.60
C LEU A 159 4.86 30.35 -7.89
N SER A 160 6.16 30.21 -7.65
CA SER A 160 6.77 29.07 -6.96
C SER A 160 6.25 28.89 -5.53
N LYS A 161 5.93 29.99 -4.83
CA LYS A 161 5.40 29.93 -3.46
C LYS A 161 4.00 29.33 -3.38
N HIS A 162 3.26 29.32 -4.49
CA HIS A 162 1.92 28.72 -4.60
C HIS A 162 1.93 27.26 -5.04
N LEU A 163 3.10 26.67 -5.32
CA LEU A 163 3.23 25.24 -5.62
C LEU A 163 3.32 24.42 -4.33
N ILE A 164 2.69 23.25 -4.31
CA ILE A 164 2.56 22.43 -3.10
C ILE A 164 3.89 21.71 -2.79
N GLN A 165 4.63 21.27 -3.80
CA GLN A 165 5.84 20.46 -3.59
C GLN A 165 7.16 21.21 -3.82
N TYR A 166 7.13 22.55 -3.87
CA TYR A 166 8.29 23.35 -4.26
C TYR A 166 8.38 24.69 -3.53
N ASP A 167 9.60 25.24 -3.41
CA ASP A 167 9.89 26.58 -2.84
C ASP A 167 9.30 26.81 -1.44
N PHE A 168 9.71 25.97 -0.51
CA PHE A 168 9.43 26.08 0.93
C PHE A 168 10.17 27.27 1.54
N ASP A 169 9.71 27.75 2.70
CA ASP A 169 10.48 28.70 3.50
C ASP A 169 11.62 27.96 4.23
N GLU A 170 12.70 28.67 4.56
CA GLU A 170 13.91 28.07 5.15
C GLU A 170 13.61 27.36 6.47
N GLU A 171 12.74 27.95 7.29
CA GLU A 171 12.26 27.37 8.53
C GLU A 171 10.81 26.89 8.36
N CYS A 172 10.66 25.58 8.24
CA CYS A 172 9.35 24.94 8.10
C CYS A 172 8.95 24.18 9.37
N ILE A 173 7.68 24.31 9.75
CA ILE A 173 7.07 23.60 10.86
C ILE A 173 6.39 22.33 10.31
N ASP A 174 6.73 21.16 10.86
CA ASP A 174 6.02 19.91 10.54
C ASP A 174 4.66 19.91 11.26
N ILE A 175 3.56 19.67 10.53
CA ILE A 175 2.21 19.58 11.13
C ILE A 175 2.10 18.50 12.22
N ASN A 176 3.01 17.54 12.27
CA ASN A 176 3.06 16.52 13.31
C ASN A 176 3.41 17.07 14.69
N THR A 177 3.93 18.30 14.77
CA THR A 177 4.13 19.04 16.01
C THR A 177 2.84 19.62 16.59
N LEU A 178 1.75 19.59 15.82
CA LEU A 178 0.46 20.16 16.20
C LEU A 178 -0.59 19.08 16.50
N MET A 179 -1.56 19.47 17.34
CA MET A 179 -2.73 18.66 17.63
C MET A 179 -3.84 18.95 16.63
N PHE A 180 -4.38 17.90 16.01
CA PHE A 180 -5.50 17.99 15.07
C PHE A 180 -6.74 17.28 15.65
N PRO A 181 -7.96 17.67 15.24
CA PRO A 181 -9.17 16.98 15.65
C PRO A 181 -9.15 15.49 15.29
N ASP A 182 -9.69 14.64 16.16
CA ASP A 182 -9.92 13.24 15.83
C ASP A 182 -10.89 13.12 14.65
N ILE A 183 -10.65 12.14 13.77
CA ILE A 183 -11.59 11.83 12.70
C ILE A 183 -12.87 11.27 13.34
N VAL A 184 -13.91 12.10 13.44
CA VAL A 184 -15.27 11.60 13.62
C VAL A 184 -15.61 10.84 12.34
N LYS A 185 -15.50 9.51 12.38
CA LYS A 185 -15.88 8.65 11.26
C LYS A 185 -17.35 8.92 10.96
N ALA A 186 -17.62 9.67 9.89
CA ALA A 186 -18.96 9.78 9.33
C ALA A 186 -19.51 8.36 9.15
N LYS A 187 -20.73 8.12 9.65
CA LYS A 187 -21.43 6.84 9.49
C LYS A 187 -21.31 6.42 8.03
N ALA A 188 -20.77 5.21 7.82
CA ALA A 188 -20.57 4.66 6.50
C ALA A 188 -21.92 4.50 5.79
N ASN A 189 -22.37 5.53 5.08
CA ASN A 189 -23.49 5.41 4.16
C ASN A 189 -23.06 4.44 3.05
N ALA A 190 -23.93 3.47 2.81
CA ALA A 190 -23.74 2.33 1.92
C ALA A 190 -23.11 2.77 0.59
N LYS A 191 -21.87 2.35 0.34
CA LYS A 191 -21.20 2.60 -0.93
C LYS A 191 -21.85 1.72 -1.99
N GLY A 192 -22.46 2.35 -2.99
CA GLY A 192 -22.71 1.74 -4.30
C GLY A 192 -21.42 1.14 -4.91
N PRO A 193 -21.52 0.47 -6.06
CA PRO A 193 -20.41 -0.28 -6.64
C PRO A 193 -19.18 0.63 -6.78
N LYS A 194 -18.11 0.28 -6.05
CA LYS A 194 -16.82 0.97 -6.12
C LYS A 194 -16.37 0.93 -7.58
N SER A 195 -15.96 2.08 -8.13
CA SER A 195 -15.34 2.09 -9.46
C SER A 195 -14.15 1.11 -9.46
N GLN A 196 -14.24 0.11 -10.33
CA GLN A 196 -13.16 -0.85 -10.52
C GLN A 196 -11.99 -0.08 -11.15
N ARG A 197 -10.78 -0.28 -10.61
CA ARG A 197 -9.55 0.12 -11.30
C ARG A 197 -9.58 -0.53 -12.69
N PRO A 198 -9.19 0.15 -13.78
CA PRO A 198 -8.99 -0.52 -15.05
C PRO A 198 -7.91 -1.59 -14.85
N ASP A 199 -8.34 -2.84 -14.78
CA ASP A 199 -7.49 -4.01 -14.68
C ASP A 199 -7.13 -4.41 -16.12
N PHE A 200 -6.01 -3.90 -16.62
CA PHE A 200 -5.53 -4.15 -17.99
C PHE A 200 -5.14 -5.60 -18.25
N VAL A 201 -5.15 -6.44 -17.21
CA VAL A 201 -4.95 -7.88 -17.29
C VAL A 201 -6.24 -8.64 -16.96
N ALA A 202 -7.39 -7.97 -16.77
CA ALA A 202 -8.71 -8.56 -16.47
C ALA A 202 -9.13 -9.62 -17.48
N ASP A 203 -8.85 -9.36 -18.76
CA ASP A 203 -9.24 -10.22 -19.87
C ASP A 203 -8.30 -11.41 -20.10
N ILE A 204 -7.28 -11.59 -19.25
CA ILE A 204 -6.44 -12.80 -19.27
C ILE A 204 -7.27 -13.95 -18.68
N PRO A 205 -7.61 -14.99 -19.46
CA PRO A 205 -8.22 -16.18 -18.92
C PRO A 205 -7.25 -16.84 -17.93
N VAL A 206 -7.73 -17.20 -16.74
CA VAL A 206 -6.93 -17.93 -15.73
C VAL A 206 -7.42 -19.38 -15.62
N PRO A 207 -7.14 -20.27 -16.59
CA PRO A 207 -7.25 -21.70 -16.35
C PRO A 207 -6.02 -22.23 -15.60
N LYS A 208 -6.17 -23.44 -15.04
CA LYS A 208 -5.20 -24.09 -14.14
C LYS A 208 -3.79 -24.04 -14.73
N PRO A 209 -2.79 -23.45 -14.05
CA PRO A 209 -1.43 -23.43 -14.57
C PRO A 209 -0.87 -24.86 -14.67
N LYS A 210 -0.21 -25.18 -15.78
CA LYS A 210 0.68 -26.35 -15.86
C LYS A 210 1.76 -26.23 -14.77
N LYS A 211 2.27 -27.39 -14.32
CA LYS A 211 3.29 -27.53 -13.27
C LYS A 211 4.34 -26.42 -13.37
N ARG A 212 4.31 -25.53 -12.39
CA ARG A 212 5.35 -24.53 -12.12
C ARG A 212 6.59 -25.25 -11.60
N ASP A 213 7.78 -24.74 -11.91
CA ASP A 213 8.93 -24.96 -11.04
C ASP A 213 8.67 -24.31 -9.67
N PRO A 214 8.47 -25.10 -8.59
CA PRO A 214 8.20 -24.56 -7.25
C PRO A 214 9.29 -23.58 -6.76
N ASN A 215 10.49 -23.67 -7.35
CA ASN A 215 11.66 -22.89 -6.99
C ASN A 215 11.86 -21.63 -7.85
N PHE A 216 11.02 -21.38 -8.85
CA PHE A 216 11.12 -20.15 -9.65
C PHE A 216 10.69 -18.92 -8.83
N PHE A 217 11.53 -17.89 -8.73
CA PHE A 217 11.23 -16.64 -8.03
C PHE A 217 11.48 -15.43 -8.92
N PHE A 218 10.49 -14.55 -9.03
CA PHE A 218 10.48 -13.48 -10.02
C PHE A 218 11.63 -12.48 -9.85
N TYR A 219 11.96 -12.11 -8.60
CA TYR A 219 12.96 -11.07 -8.33
C TYR A 219 14.41 -11.56 -8.36
N ASP A 220 14.63 -12.88 -8.33
CA ASP A 220 15.97 -13.49 -8.40
C ASP A 220 16.27 -14.08 -9.79
N ALA A 221 15.25 -14.17 -10.65
CA ALA A 221 15.35 -14.76 -11.98
C ALA A 221 15.95 -13.79 -13.01
N ALA A 222 16.77 -14.31 -13.91
CA ALA A 222 17.23 -13.58 -15.08
C ALA A 222 16.04 -13.27 -16.01
N PRO A 223 16.07 -12.18 -16.81
CA PRO A 223 14.96 -11.81 -17.68
C PRO A 223 14.49 -12.93 -18.62
N LEU A 224 15.40 -13.74 -19.14
CA LEU A 224 15.08 -14.90 -19.97
C LEU A 224 14.32 -15.99 -19.20
N GLU A 225 14.72 -16.25 -17.95
CA GLU A 225 14.01 -17.19 -17.08
C GLU A 225 12.61 -16.69 -16.75
N ILE A 226 12.47 -15.37 -16.52
CA ILE A 226 11.17 -14.72 -16.33
C ILE A 226 10.31 -14.89 -17.58
N LEU A 227 10.85 -14.66 -18.78
CA LEU A 227 10.11 -14.83 -20.03
C LEU A 227 9.63 -16.27 -20.21
N ASN A 228 10.52 -17.25 -20.05
CA ASN A 228 10.22 -18.66 -20.23
C ASN A 228 9.17 -19.18 -19.24
N ASN A 229 9.07 -18.54 -18.08
CA ASN A 229 8.06 -18.84 -17.10
C ASN A 229 6.74 -18.11 -17.33
N ILE A 230 6.56 -17.18 -18.29
CA ILE A 230 5.25 -16.59 -18.62
C ILE A 230 4.41 -17.61 -19.41
N PRO A 231 3.13 -17.85 -19.07
CA PRO A 231 2.40 -18.96 -19.64
C PRO A 231 1.89 -18.56 -21.03
N HIS A 232 2.21 -19.36 -22.03
CA HIS A 232 1.80 -19.11 -23.41
C HIS A 232 1.55 -20.40 -24.20
N ASP A 233 0.51 -21.17 -23.84
CA ASP A 233 0.25 -22.49 -24.42
C ASP A 233 -1.00 -22.58 -25.32
N ASN A 234 -1.11 -23.72 -26.00
CA ASN A 234 -2.08 -24.03 -27.06
C ASN A 234 -3.51 -24.28 -26.58
N ASN A 235 -4.17 -23.21 -26.12
CA ASN A 235 -5.62 -23.06 -25.94
C ASN A 235 -6.06 -22.78 -24.50
N GLU A 236 -5.22 -23.05 -23.49
CA GLU A 236 -5.57 -22.80 -22.09
C GLU A 236 -5.14 -21.38 -21.68
N ASN A 237 -3.86 -21.05 -21.81
CA ASN A 237 -3.28 -19.78 -21.36
C ASN A 237 -2.95 -18.83 -22.52
N LYS A 238 -3.87 -18.70 -23.48
CA LYS A 238 -3.65 -17.91 -24.70
C LYS A 238 -3.63 -16.42 -24.38
N LEU A 239 -2.43 -15.83 -24.38
CA LEU A 239 -2.25 -14.38 -24.30
C LEU A 239 -2.72 -13.71 -25.60
N ASN A 240 -3.40 -12.56 -25.45
CA ASN A 240 -3.83 -11.75 -26.57
C ASN A 240 -2.63 -11.03 -27.24
N HIS A 241 -2.82 -10.58 -28.48
CA HIS A 241 -1.74 -9.97 -29.27
C HIS A 241 -1.12 -8.74 -28.61
N ASN A 242 -1.93 -7.91 -27.93
CA ASN A 242 -1.47 -6.69 -27.25
C ASN A 242 -0.51 -7.04 -26.08
N ILE A 243 -0.86 -8.04 -25.27
CA ILE A 243 0.00 -8.51 -24.17
C ILE A 243 1.30 -9.09 -24.72
N ILE A 244 1.24 -9.90 -25.77
CA ILE A 244 2.44 -10.46 -26.41
C ILE A 244 3.35 -9.35 -26.93
N TRP A 245 2.79 -8.33 -27.58
CA TRP A 245 3.56 -7.18 -28.05
C TRP A 245 4.21 -6.41 -26.89
N ARG A 246 3.53 -6.24 -25.76
CA ARG A 246 4.13 -5.63 -24.56
C ARG A 246 5.23 -6.48 -23.93
N ILE A 247 5.07 -7.81 -23.90
CA ILE A 247 6.11 -8.73 -23.46
C ILE A 247 7.32 -8.66 -24.38
N MET A 248 7.11 -8.54 -25.69
CA MET A 248 8.17 -8.32 -26.69
C MET A 248 8.96 -7.04 -26.41
N VAL A 249 8.26 -5.92 -26.20
CA VAL A 249 8.89 -4.64 -25.85
C VAL A 249 9.73 -4.78 -24.58
N TRP A 250 9.15 -5.38 -23.53
CA TRP A 250 9.88 -5.63 -22.28
C TRP A 250 11.11 -6.52 -22.51
N ALA A 251 10.96 -7.65 -23.20
CA ALA A 251 12.03 -8.60 -23.48
C ALA A 251 13.22 -7.95 -24.19
N ARG A 252 12.96 -7.17 -25.25
CA ARG A 252 14.01 -6.43 -25.97
C ARG A 252 14.75 -5.45 -25.06
N LYS A 253 14.03 -4.68 -24.23
CA LYS A 253 14.65 -3.73 -23.29
C LYS A 253 15.41 -4.41 -22.14
N GLN A 254 15.09 -5.66 -21.81
CA GLN A 254 15.85 -6.49 -20.86
C GLN A 254 17.03 -7.24 -21.51
N GLY A 255 17.31 -7.01 -22.79
CA GLY A 255 18.44 -7.65 -23.49
C GLY A 255 18.19 -9.09 -23.93
N ILE A 256 16.93 -9.56 -23.92
CA ILE A 256 16.57 -10.87 -24.46
C ILE A 256 16.69 -10.84 -25.99
N SER A 257 17.22 -11.91 -26.60
CA SER A 257 17.37 -11.99 -28.05
C SER A 257 16.01 -12.16 -28.76
N PHE A 258 15.95 -11.82 -30.04
CA PHE A 258 14.74 -12.05 -30.83
C PHE A 258 14.41 -13.55 -30.92
N ASP A 259 15.44 -14.39 -31.05
CA ASP A 259 15.29 -15.83 -31.15
C ASP A 259 14.72 -16.43 -29.87
N ASP A 260 15.19 -15.99 -28.70
CA ASP A 260 14.64 -16.39 -27.40
C ASP A 260 13.17 -15.96 -27.24
N PHE A 261 12.85 -14.72 -27.64
CA PHE A 261 11.48 -14.23 -27.63
C PHE A 261 10.59 -15.07 -28.57
N MET A 262 11.07 -15.37 -29.77
CA MET A 262 10.33 -16.16 -30.73
C MET A 262 10.18 -17.62 -30.29
N ALA A 263 11.16 -18.20 -29.61
CA ALA A 263 11.05 -19.52 -29.00
C ALA A 263 9.92 -19.56 -27.95
N TRP A 264 9.82 -18.55 -27.09
CA TRP A 264 8.70 -18.41 -26.16
C TRP A 264 7.36 -18.19 -26.89
N ASN A 265 7.32 -17.29 -27.88
CA ASN A 265 6.10 -16.95 -28.62
C ASN A 265 5.60 -18.12 -29.51
N ASN A 266 6.50 -18.99 -29.97
CA ASN A 266 6.21 -20.15 -30.82
C ASN A 266 5.64 -21.36 -30.07
N GLN A 267 5.44 -21.28 -28.75
CA GLN A 267 4.69 -22.28 -27.99
C GLN A 267 3.23 -22.46 -28.50
N LYS A 268 2.76 -21.57 -29.40
CA LYS A 268 1.53 -21.71 -30.19
C LYS A 268 1.67 -22.70 -31.38
N ASN A 269 1.32 -23.97 -31.22
CA ASN A 269 0.98 -24.88 -32.33
C ASN A 269 -0.47 -24.65 -32.79
N LYS A 270 -0.61 -24.37 -34.10
CA LYS A 270 -1.85 -24.07 -34.85
C LYS A 270 -2.28 -22.60 -34.83
N SER A 271 -1.38 -21.72 -35.26
CA SER A 271 -1.79 -20.47 -35.92
C SER A 271 -2.10 -20.80 -37.38
N ASP A 272 -3.22 -20.30 -37.92
CA ASP A 272 -3.52 -20.41 -39.37
C ASP A 272 -2.55 -19.56 -40.22
N GLU A 273 -1.79 -18.68 -39.57
CA GLU A 273 -0.74 -17.87 -40.19
C GLU A 273 0.55 -18.68 -40.43
N PRO A 274 1.14 -18.64 -41.65
CA PRO A 274 2.43 -19.24 -41.93
C PRO A 274 3.52 -18.73 -40.96
N VAL A 275 4.34 -19.66 -40.44
CA VAL A 275 5.42 -19.36 -39.47
C VAL A 275 6.32 -18.20 -39.93
N ASN A 276 6.67 -18.18 -41.21
CA ASN A 276 7.54 -17.15 -41.79
C ASN A 276 6.87 -15.76 -41.81
N ALA A 277 5.55 -15.67 -42.04
CA ALA A 277 4.81 -14.41 -42.01
C ALA A 277 4.74 -13.84 -40.58
N ARG A 278 4.54 -14.71 -39.59
CA ARG A 278 4.55 -14.33 -38.18
C ARG A 278 5.92 -13.83 -37.73
N ILE A 279 7.00 -14.53 -38.10
CA ILE A 279 8.38 -14.11 -37.83
C ILE A 279 8.64 -12.73 -38.45
N ALA A 280 8.31 -12.54 -39.73
CA ALA A 280 8.50 -11.27 -40.42
C ALA A 280 7.75 -10.11 -39.74
N ARG A 281 6.50 -10.33 -39.30
CA ARG A 281 5.72 -9.32 -38.57
C ARG A 281 6.38 -8.92 -37.25
N TYR A 282 6.76 -9.90 -36.43
CA TYR A 282 7.39 -9.61 -35.14
C TYR A 282 8.79 -9.02 -35.31
N TRP A 283 9.54 -9.43 -36.34
CA TRP A 283 10.83 -8.84 -36.67
C TRP A 283 10.72 -7.36 -37.03
N GLY A 284 9.75 -6.99 -37.88
CA GLY A 284 9.51 -5.58 -38.22
C GLY A 284 9.21 -4.72 -36.99
N TYR A 285 8.40 -5.23 -36.05
CA TYR A 285 8.21 -4.53 -34.78
C TYR A 285 9.48 -4.49 -33.93
N TRP A 286 10.23 -5.60 -33.88
CA TRP A 286 11.42 -5.74 -33.05
C TRP A 286 12.56 -4.83 -33.48
N SER A 287 12.80 -4.68 -34.80
CA SER A 287 13.82 -3.80 -35.35
C SER A 287 13.57 -2.33 -35.04
N ASP A 288 12.30 -1.93 -34.97
CA ASP A 288 11.92 -0.54 -34.73
C ASP A 288 12.04 -0.14 -33.25
N LEU A 289 12.13 -1.10 -32.32
CA LEU A 289 12.16 -0.86 -30.87
C LEU A 289 13.44 -0.16 -30.37
N ASP A 290 14.54 -0.26 -31.10
CA ASP A 290 15.79 0.41 -30.72
C ASP A 290 15.65 1.93 -30.84
N SER A 291 14.83 2.41 -31.78
CA SER A 291 14.50 3.83 -31.97
C SER A 291 13.28 4.30 -31.17
N SER A 292 12.53 3.36 -30.56
CA SER A 292 11.28 3.66 -29.87
C SER A 292 11.48 4.11 -28.42
N PRO A 293 10.87 5.25 -28.00
CA PRO A 293 10.85 5.66 -26.60
C PRO A 293 9.88 4.82 -25.74
N TYR A 294 9.09 3.95 -26.37
CA TYR A 294 8.12 3.12 -25.68
C TYR A 294 8.81 2.06 -24.82
N ASN A 295 8.45 2.01 -23.55
CA ASN A 295 9.00 1.06 -22.59
C ASN A 295 7.88 0.40 -21.80
N VAL A 296 8.03 -0.90 -21.55
CA VAL A 296 7.12 -1.67 -20.70
C VAL A 296 7.87 -1.96 -19.40
N PRO A 297 7.41 -1.46 -18.25
CA PRO A 297 8.10 -1.68 -16.98
C PRO A 297 7.97 -3.13 -16.53
N THR A 298 8.94 -3.62 -15.76
CA THR A 298 8.89 -4.96 -15.14
C THR A 298 7.65 -5.15 -14.26
N SER A 299 7.08 -4.08 -13.69
CA SER A 299 5.82 -4.13 -12.94
C SER A 299 4.61 -4.56 -13.78
N PHE A 300 4.65 -4.38 -15.10
CA PHE A 300 3.63 -4.96 -15.99
C PHE A 300 3.76 -6.49 -16.04
N ILE A 301 4.99 -7.02 -16.06
CA ILE A 301 5.25 -8.46 -16.00
C ILE A 301 4.89 -9.00 -14.62
N GLU A 302 5.20 -8.28 -13.53
CA GLU A 302 4.74 -8.62 -12.18
C GLU A 302 3.20 -8.74 -12.12
N ALA A 303 2.47 -7.85 -12.81
CA ALA A 303 1.02 -7.93 -12.86
C ALA A 303 0.53 -9.21 -13.55
N ILE A 304 1.20 -9.66 -14.63
CA ILE A 304 0.94 -10.96 -15.25
C ILE A 304 1.22 -12.09 -14.24
N TYR A 305 2.37 -12.06 -13.58
CA TYR A 305 2.74 -13.05 -12.56
C TYR A 305 1.78 -13.07 -11.37
N SER A 306 1.23 -11.94 -10.95
CA SER A 306 0.27 -11.89 -9.84
C SER A 306 -1.03 -12.65 -10.14
N LYS A 307 -1.38 -12.81 -11.43
CA LYS A 307 -2.54 -13.60 -11.85
C LYS A 307 -2.24 -15.09 -11.92
N PHE A 308 -1.09 -15.47 -12.46
CA PHE A 308 -0.75 -16.88 -12.69
C PHE A 308 0.01 -17.52 -11.52
N TRP A 309 0.94 -16.79 -10.90
CA TRP A 309 1.82 -17.26 -9.80
C TRP A 309 2.07 -16.17 -8.75
N PRO A 310 1.04 -15.77 -7.96
CA PRO A 310 1.21 -14.76 -6.92
C PRO A 310 2.29 -15.13 -5.88
N SER A 311 2.55 -16.42 -5.68
CA SER A 311 3.62 -16.89 -4.78
C SER A 311 5.04 -16.70 -5.33
N ALA A 312 5.23 -16.50 -6.64
CA ALA A 312 6.54 -16.16 -7.23
C ALA A 312 7.00 -14.73 -6.89
N LEU A 313 6.08 -13.89 -6.40
CA LEU A 313 6.29 -12.49 -6.03
C LEU A 313 6.52 -12.28 -4.51
N LYS A 314 6.64 -13.35 -3.72
CA LYS A 314 6.90 -13.23 -2.26
C LYS A 314 8.37 -12.88 -1.98
N SER A 315 8.64 -12.10 -0.92
CA SER A 315 9.96 -11.48 -0.68
C SER A 315 11.05 -12.48 -0.21
N LYS A 316 12.31 -12.16 -0.55
CA LYS A 316 13.53 -12.88 -0.13
C LYS A 316 13.73 -12.94 1.40
N ALA A 317 13.23 -11.96 2.13
CA ALA A 317 13.27 -11.95 3.60
C ALA A 317 12.36 -13.02 4.20
N LEU A 318 11.16 -13.20 3.63
CA LEU A 318 10.24 -14.28 3.99
C LEU A 318 10.84 -15.65 3.64
N ARG A 319 11.70 -15.73 2.62
CA ARG A 319 12.43 -16.95 2.24
C ARG A 319 13.55 -17.30 3.22
N LYS A 320 14.46 -16.37 3.54
CA LYS A 320 15.52 -16.61 4.54
C LYS A 320 14.94 -17.08 5.88
N PHE A 321 13.82 -16.47 6.26
CA PHE A 321 13.06 -16.84 7.44
C PHE A 321 12.52 -18.29 7.38
N ARG A 322 11.95 -18.70 6.25
CA ARG A 322 11.42 -20.07 6.04
C ARG A 322 12.49 -21.14 5.79
N GLU A 323 13.62 -20.78 5.18
CA GLU A 323 14.75 -21.70 4.96
C GLU A 323 15.52 -21.96 6.26
N SER A 324 15.60 -20.99 7.17
CA SER A 324 16.26 -21.13 8.47
C SER A 324 15.50 -22.04 9.46
N THR A 325 14.30 -22.51 9.13
CA THR A 325 13.42 -23.26 10.06
C THR A 325 13.17 -24.72 9.66
N ARG A 326 13.87 -25.28 8.66
CA ARG A 326 13.40 -26.50 7.92
C ARG A 326 14.18 -27.81 8.02
N LYS A 327 15.12 -27.98 8.95
CA LYS A 327 15.79 -29.28 9.14
C LYS A 327 15.93 -29.63 10.62
N VAL A 328 15.28 -30.71 11.03
CA VAL A 328 15.58 -31.44 12.28
C VAL A 328 16.00 -32.84 11.87
N ASP A 329 17.18 -33.28 12.30
CA ASP A 329 17.77 -34.59 11.98
C ASP A 329 17.77 -34.96 10.49
N GLY A 330 18.00 -33.96 9.61
CA GLY A 330 18.10 -34.15 8.17
C GLY A 330 16.78 -34.43 7.43
N LYS A 331 15.63 -34.43 8.13
CA LYS A 331 14.31 -34.56 7.52
C LYS A 331 13.60 -33.20 7.43
N GLU A 332 12.92 -32.99 6.31
CA GLU A 332 12.07 -31.82 6.10
C GLU A 332 10.81 -31.96 6.94
N ILE A 333 10.62 -31.07 7.91
CA ILE A 333 9.43 -31.02 8.77
C ILE A 333 8.52 -29.90 8.26
N LYS A 334 7.21 -30.15 8.20
CA LYS A 334 6.24 -29.11 7.80
C LYS A 334 6.25 -27.96 8.81
N ASP A 335 6.12 -26.72 8.34
CA ASP A 335 6.10 -25.50 9.15
C ASP A 335 5.18 -25.63 10.42
N GLU A 336 4.02 -26.29 10.30
CA GLU A 336 3.11 -26.55 11.41
C GLU A 336 3.64 -27.56 12.44
N GLU A 337 4.25 -28.65 11.96
CA GLU A 337 4.82 -29.68 12.83
C GLU A 337 6.03 -29.14 13.59
N TYR A 338 6.88 -28.34 12.93
CA TYR A 338 8.02 -27.68 13.57
C TYR A 338 7.56 -26.69 14.66
N PHE A 339 6.58 -25.85 14.34
CA PHE A 339 6.00 -24.91 15.31
C PHE A 339 5.44 -25.62 16.54
N LYS A 340 4.70 -26.71 16.32
CA LYS A 340 4.11 -27.53 17.37
C LYS A 340 5.17 -28.23 18.21
N MET A 341 6.18 -28.85 17.59
CA MET A 341 7.24 -29.57 18.30
C MET A 341 8.04 -28.65 19.22
N ASN A 342 8.38 -27.44 18.77
CA ASN A 342 9.12 -26.49 19.60
C ASN A 342 8.32 -26.01 20.82
N ILE A 343 7.02 -25.73 20.63
CA ILE A 343 6.13 -25.38 21.75
C ILE A 343 6.06 -26.55 22.75
N LEU A 344 5.89 -27.78 22.28
CA LEU A 344 5.84 -28.95 23.16
C LEU A 344 7.15 -29.13 23.94
N ASN A 345 8.29 -29.05 23.25
CA ASN A 345 9.60 -29.21 23.88
C ASN A 345 9.85 -28.17 24.98
N ASP A 346 9.54 -26.90 24.70
CA ASP A 346 9.72 -25.83 25.70
C ASP A 346 8.73 -25.99 26.88
N LEU A 347 7.47 -26.36 26.64
CA LEU A 347 6.51 -26.63 27.72
C LEU A 347 6.95 -27.84 28.57
N THR A 348 7.49 -28.90 27.98
CA THR A 348 8.03 -30.07 28.70
C THR A 348 9.23 -29.71 29.57
N GLN A 349 9.99 -28.67 29.18
CA GLN A 349 11.08 -28.10 30.00
C GLN A 349 10.58 -27.16 31.09
N GLY A 350 9.26 -27.00 31.27
CA GLY A 350 8.66 -26.13 32.27
C GLY A 350 8.70 -24.64 31.90
N LYS A 351 8.91 -24.31 30.61
CA LYS A 351 8.89 -22.92 30.16
C LYS A 351 7.46 -22.41 30.03
N LYS A 352 7.25 -21.16 30.41
CA LYS A 352 6.00 -20.42 30.29
C LYS A 352 5.94 -19.67 28.97
N LEU A 353 4.90 -19.88 28.17
CA LEU A 353 4.88 -19.46 26.77
C LEU A 353 3.71 -18.52 26.43
N TYR A 354 3.96 -17.57 25.53
CA TYR A 354 2.92 -16.83 24.83
C TYR A 354 2.86 -17.28 23.38
N VAL A 355 1.67 -17.65 22.89
CA VAL A 355 1.47 -18.24 21.56
C VAL A 355 0.43 -17.44 20.78
N PHE A 356 0.82 -16.87 19.66
CA PHE A 356 -0.09 -16.22 18.72
C PHE A 356 -0.49 -17.15 17.58
N ILE A 357 -1.78 -17.44 17.47
CA ILE A 357 -2.38 -18.18 16.37
C ILE A 357 -3.52 -17.34 15.80
N PRO A 358 -3.43 -16.86 14.55
CA PRO A 358 -4.41 -15.91 14.03
C PRO A 358 -5.78 -16.54 13.80
N ARG A 359 -5.85 -17.87 13.63
CA ARG A 359 -7.08 -18.56 13.24
C ARG A 359 -8.02 -18.82 14.41
N LYS A 360 -9.30 -18.56 14.12
CA LYS A 360 -10.43 -18.95 14.95
C LYS A 360 -10.93 -20.37 14.67
N VAL A 361 -10.84 -20.82 13.41
CA VAL A 361 -11.28 -22.17 12.97
C VAL A 361 -10.09 -22.87 12.31
N SER A 362 -9.90 -24.14 12.68
CA SER A 362 -8.84 -24.98 12.13
C SER A 362 -9.08 -25.25 10.64
N ASN A 363 -8.01 -25.48 9.90
CA ASN A 363 -8.06 -26.04 8.55
C ASN A 363 -7.06 -27.19 8.42
N ASN A 364 -6.91 -27.75 7.22
CA ASN A 364 -6.02 -28.90 6.96
C ASN A 364 -4.53 -28.65 7.22
N SER A 365 -4.12 -27.42 7.56
CA SER A 365 -2.71 -26.99 7.66
C SER A 365 -2.38 -26.14 8.89
N ILE A 366 -3.41 -25.71 9.64
CA ILE A 366 -3.31 -24.74 10.72
C ILE A 366 -4.42 -24.98 11.73
N TRP A 367 -4.03 -25.18 12.98
CA TRP A 367 -4.99 -25.27 14.07
C TRP A 367 -5.48 -23.89 14.52
N SER A 368 -6.71 -23.82 15.02
CA SER A 368 -7.21 -22.64 15.71
C SER A 368 -6.63 -22.50 17.12
N VAL A 369 -6.78 -21.31 17.71
CA VAL A 369 -6.51 -21.08 19.15
C VAL A 369 -7.17 -22.16 20.02
N GLN A 370 -8.44 -22.46 19.75
CA GLN A 370 -9.21 -23.42 20.54
C GLN A 370 -8.69 -24.85 20.36
N THR A 371 -8.53 -25.32 19.12
CA THR A 371 -8.06 -26.70 18.85
C THR A 371 -6.64 -26.94 19.36
N PHE A 372 -5.77 -25.93 19.28
CA PHE A 372 -4.41 -26.02 19.82
C PHE A 372 -4.41 -26.02 21.35
N GLY A 373 -5.23 -25.21 22.00
CA GLY A 373 -5.43 -25.26 23.44
C GLY A 373 -5.93 -26.62 23.94
N GLU A 374 -6.95 -27.18 23.29
CA GLU A 374 -7.51 -28.51 23.61
C GLU A 374 -6.51 -29.65 23.40
N TYR A 375 -5.61 -29.50 22.42
CA TYR A 375 -4.53 -30.44 22.24
C TYR A 375 -3.52 -30.36 23.40
N LEU A 376 -3.05 -29.16 23.77
CA LEU A 376 -2.14 -29.00 24.90
C LEU A 376 -2.77 -29.49 26.21
N ALA A 377 -4.05 -29.21 26.43
CA ALA A 377 -4.82 -29.71 27.58
C ALA A 377 -4.75 -31.24 27.67
N ARG A 378 -4.92 -31.94 26.54
CA ARG A 378 -4.81 -33.40 26.48
C ARG A 378 -3.38 -33.91 26.67
N GLN A 379 -2.39 -33.25 26.08
CA GLN A 379 -0.99 -33.68 26.17
C GLN A 379 -0.43 -33.57 27.59
N PHE A 380 -0.72 -32.46 28.27
CA PHE A 380 -0.17 -32.17 29.59
C PHE A 380 -1.14 -32.43 30.75
N LYS A 381 -2.35 -32.92 30.45
CA LYS A 381 -3.46 -33.08 31.43
C LYS A 381 -3.78 -31.78 32.17
N TRP A 382 -3.75 -30.67 31.43
CA TRP A 382 -3.99 -29.32 31.92
C TRP A 382 -5.44 -28.88 31.71
N SER A 383 -5.89 -27.92 32.52
CA SER A 383 -7.22 -27.34 32.40
C SER A 383 -7.18 -26.01 31.64
N ILE A 384 -8.05 -25.88 30.65
CA ILE A 384 -8.31 -24.61 29.99
C ILE A 384 -8.98 -23.66 30.99
N GLY A 385 -8.49 -22.43 31.07
CA GLY A 385 -8.90 -21.42 32.04
C GLY A 385 -8.02 -21.37 33.29
N LYS A 386 -7.18 -22.39 33.55
CA LYS A 386 -6.24 -22.41 34.67
C LYS A 386 -4.79 -22.42 34.16
N GLU A 387 -4.28 -23.57 33.72
CA GLU A 387 -2.92 -23.67 33.19
C GLU A 387 -2.81 -23.12 31.76
N ILE A 388 -3.91 -23.19 30.99
CA ILE A 388 -3.97 -22.72 29.60
C ILE A 388 -4.97 -21.57 29.50
N LYS A 389 -4.52 -20.37 29.13
CA LYS A 389 -5.40 -19.22 28.84
C LYS A 389 -5.62 -19.08 27.34
N LEU A 390 -6.88 -19.06 26.90
CA LEU A 390 -7.25 -18.97 25.49
C LEU A 390 -8.04 -17.68 25.21
N TYR A 391 -7.58 -16.86 24.26
CA TYR A 391 -8.24 -15.61 23.89
C TYR A 391 -8.58 -15.59 22.40
N HIS A 392 -9.86 -15.75 22.08
CA HIS A 392 -10.43 -15.62 20.73
C HIS A 392 -11.87 -15.11 20.77
N GLY A 393 -12.40 -14.64 19.64
CA GLY A 393 -13.66 -13.87 19.56
C GLY A 393 -14.96 -14.59 19.94
N ASP A 394 -14.93 -15.88 20.26
CA ASP A 394 -16.12 -16.66 20.65
C ASP A 394 -16.10 -17.05 22.13
N ARG A 395 -15.13 -16.56 22.91
CA ARG A 395 -15.11 -16.82 24.34
C ARG A 395 -16.23 -16.08 25.07
N PRO A 396 -16.74 -16.62 26.18
CA PRO A 396 -17.70 -15.93 27.02
C PRO A 396 -17.18 -14.57 27.50
N ALA A 397 -18.07 -13.58 27.58
CA ALA A 397 -17.74 -12.19 27.98
C ALA A 397 -16.97 -12.09 29.32
N HIS A 398 -17.21 -13.02 30.25
CA HIS A 398 -16.55 -13.03 31.56
C HIS A 398 -15.06 -13.37 31.48
N GLU A 399 -14.61 -14.16 30.50
CA GLU A 399 -13.19 -14.47 30.30
C GLU A 399 -12.41 -13.25 29.75
N PHE A 400 -13.10 -12.31 29.08
CA PHE A 400 -12.50 -11.04 28.68
C PHE A 400 -12.30 -10.07 29.85
N LYS A 401 -12.92 -10.30 31.02
CA LYS A 401 -12.63 -9.50 32.23
C LYS A 401 -11.19 -9.72 32.70
N GLU A 402 -10.62 -10.89 32.43
CA GLU A 402 -9.20 -11.17 32.73
C GLU A 402 -8.25 -10.28 31.92
N LEU A 403 -8.69 -9.77 30.77
CA LEU A 403 -7.89 -8.88 29.93
C LEU A 403 -7.87 -7.43 30.44
N VAL A 404 -8.64 -7.10 31.49
CA VAL A 404 -8.57 -5.80 32.18
C VAL A 404 -7.23 -5.67 32.91
N ASP A 405 -6.76 -6.76 33.50
CA ASP A 405 -5.49 -6.84 34.21
C ASP A 405 -4.74 -8.13 33.83
N PRO A 406 -4.14 -8.16 32.63
CA PRO A 406 -3.41 -9.34 32.17
C PRO A 406 -2.18 -9.62 33.04
N ASP A 407 -1.62 -8.62 33.74
CA ASP A 407 -0.45 -8.78 34.59
C ASP A 407 -0.76 -9.71 35.77
N SER A 408 -1.86 -9.50 36.50
CA SER A 408 -2.25 -10.37 37.62
C SER A 408 -2.77 -11.75 37.21
N VAL A 409 -3.26 -11.90 35.98
CA VAL A 409 -3.80 -13.19 35.50
C VAL A 409 -2.70 -14.02 34.87
N TRP A 410 -1.94 -13.46 33.94
CA TRP A 410 -0.96 -14.22 33.17
C TRP A 410 0.30 -14.52 33.97
N SER A 411 0.60 -13.77 35.03
CA SER A 411 1.77 -14.02 35.90
C SER A 411 1.59 -15.18 36.87
N ARG A 412 0.35 -15.61 37.14
CA ARG A 412 0.06 -16.68 38.11
C ARG A 412 0.87 -17.94 37.82
N GLU A 413 1.37 -18.56 38.88
CA GLU A 413 2.29 -19.71 38.79
C GLU A 413 1.65 -20.89 38.06
N GLU A 414 0.35 -21.10 38.25
CA GLU A 414 -0.38 -22.17 37.56
C GLU A 414 -0.49 -21.94 36.05
N VAL A 415 -0.48 -20.70 35.55
CA VAL A 415 -0.59 -20.41 34.12
C VAL A 415 0.72 -20.78 33.41
N GLN A 416 0.66 -21.76 32.51
CA GLN A 416 1.81 -22.25 31.75
C GLN A 416 1.85 -21.68 30.33
N VAL A 417 0.68 -21.43 29.73
CA VAL A 417 0.62 -20.94 28.36
C VAL A 417 -0.56 -20.00 28.13
N VAL A 418 -0.32 -18.92 27.41
CA VAL A 418 -1.35 -18.01 26.91
C VAL A 418 -1.39 -18.11 25.40
N ILE A 419 -2.57 -18.41 24.83
CA ILE A 419 -2.78 -18.56 23.38
C ILE A 419 -3.82 -17.55 22.93
N ALA A 420 -3.47 -16.70 21.97
CA ALA A 420 -4.34 -15.62 21.52
C ALA A 420 -4.36 -15.48 19.99
N ASN A 421 -5.42 -14.87 19.47
CA ASN A 421 -5.47 -14.39 18.09
C ASN A 421 -5.54 -12.85 18.04
N THR A 422 -5.81 -12.32 16.84
CA THR A 422 -5.90 -10.87 16.58
C THR A 422 -7.03 -10.16 17.35
N LYS A 423 -7.89 -10.90 18.06
CA LYS A 423 -8.96 -10.32 18.88
C LYS A 423 -8.43 -9.64 20.13
N ILE A 424 -7.19 -9.93 20.55
CA ILE A 424 -6.56 -9.20 21.64
C ILE A 424 -6.42 -7.71 21.24
N THR A 425 -7.21 -6.85 21.89
CA THR A 425 -7.42 -5.48 21.44
C THR A 425 -6.24 -4.57 21.77
N VAL A 426 -6.17 -3.43 21.08
CA VAL A 426 -5.34 -2.28 21.46
C VAL A 426 -5.77 -1.81 22.86
N GLY A 427 -5.04 -2.24 23.88
CA GLY A 427 -5.36 -1.95 25.29
C GLY A 427 -4.88 -3.04 26.26
N VAL A 428 -4.80 -4.29 25.80
CA VAL A 428 -4.22 -5.37 26.62
C VAL A 428 -2.70 -5.31 26.51
N ASN A 429 -1.97 -5.06 27.58
CA ASN A 429 -0.51 -5.09 27.60
C ASN A 429 -0.04 -5.83 28.84
N PHE A 430 0.85 -6.80 28.65
CA PHE A 430 1.53 -7.46 29.75
C PHE A 430 2.87 -6.76 30.01
N SER A 431 3.01 -6.14 31.18
CA SER A 431 4.10 -5.24 31.52
C SER A 431 5.16 -5.89 32.41
N LEU A 432 4.82 -6.98 33.10
CA LEU A 432 5.76 -7.70 33.95
C LEU A 432 6.89 -8.31 33.13
N ARG A 433 8.11 -8.24 33.69
CA ARG A 433 9.33 -8.72 33.04
C ARG A 433 9.62 -10.16 33.41
N ASN A 434 10.24 -10.91 32.50
CA ASN A 434 10.79 -12.23 32.77
C ASN A 434 9.75 -13.25 33.28
N VAL A 435 8.47 -13.07 32.94
CA VAL A 435 7.41 -14.03 33.29
C VAL A 435 7.30 -15.10 32.21
N PHE A 436 7.23 -14.69 30.95
CA PHE A 436 7.24 -15.60 29.81
C PHE A 436 8.67 -15.89 29.42
N ASP A 437 8.98 -17.15 29.16
CA ASP A 437 10.27 -17.56 28.65
C ASP A 437 10.38 -17.20 27.16
N LYS A 438 9.35 -17.51 26.37
CA LYS A 438 9.35 -17.28 24.91
C LYS A 438 8.00 -16.86 24.33
N VAL A 439 8.09 -16.22 23.16
CA VAL A 439 6.94 -15.88 22.30
C VAL A 439 6.99 -16.71 21.02
N TYR A 440 5.92 -17.47 20.79
CA TYR A 440 5.67 -18.20 19.56
C TYR A 440 4.59 -17.48 18.75
N ALA A 441 4.77 -17.32 17.44
CA ALA A 441 3.77 -16.64 16.63
C ALA A 441 3.65 -17.23 15.23
N ARG A 442 2.42 -17.41 14.74
CA ARG A 442 2.18 -17.81 13.36
C ARG A 442 1.67 -16.65 12.53
N TYR A 443 2.37 -16.31 11.44
CA TYR A 443 1.91 -15.33 10.49
C TYR A 443 1.03 -15.98 9.41
N GLU A 444 0.01 -15.26 8.95
CA GLU A 444 -0.87 -15.67 7.86
C GLU A 444 -1.04 -14.49 6.90
N ASP A 445 -1.10 -14.76 5.60
CA ASP A 445 -1.15 -13.73 4.54
C ASP A 445 -2.35 -12.76 4.68
N TRP A 446 -3.44 -13.19 5.33
CA TRP A 446 -4.64 -12.38 5.53
C TRP A 446 -4.58 -11.52 6.81
N VAL A 447 -3.57 -11.71 7.67
CA VAL A 447 -3.33 -10.91 8.87
C VAL A 447 -2.49 -9.69 8.49
N SER A 448 -2.96 -8.49 8.86
CA SER A 448 -2.16 -7.30 8.60
C SER A 448 -0.86 -7.36 9.40
N PRO A 449 0.30 -6.96 8.82
CA PRO A 449 1.56 -6.96 9.56
C PRO A 449 1.49 -6.16 10.87
N ARG A 450 0.72 -5.05 10.87
CA ARG A 450 0.46 -4.25 12.07
C ARG A 450 -0.15 -5.10 13.18
N ASP A 451 -1.24 -5.82 12.89
CA ASP A 451 -1.96 -6.60 13.90
C ASP A 451 -1.11 -7.77 14.42
N PHE A 452 -0.32 -8.38 13.53
CA PHE A 452 0.65 -9.41 13.90
C PHE A 452 1.69 -8.89 14.90
N PHE A 453 2.37 -7.78 14.56
CA PHE A 453 3.36 -7.18 15.46
C PHE A 453 2.73 -6.71 16.77
N GLN A 454 1.55 -6.10 16.72
CA GLN A 454 0.84 -5.69 17.93
C GLN A 454 0.48 -6.87 18.83
N ALA A 455 0.16 -8.03 18.28
CA ALA A 455 -0.15 -9.22 19.06
C ALA A 455 1.10 -9.82 19.73
N ILE A 456 2.21 -9.96 19.00
CA ILE A 456 3.45 -10.54 19.57
C ILE A 456 4.10 -9.60 20.60
N TYR A 457 3.99 -8.28 20.42
CA TYR A 457 4.51 -7.29 21.37
C TYR A 457 3.59 -7.06 22.59
N ARG A 458 2.55 -7.88 22.80
CA ARG A 458 1.79 -7.85 24.05
C ARG A 458 2.61 -8.34 25.23
N VAL A 459 3.55 -9.24 24.98
CA VAL A 459 4.58 -9.67 25.92
C VAL A 459 5.88 -9.01 25.49
N ARG A 460 6.27 -7.92 26.19
CA ARG A 460 7.42 -7.08 25.78
C ARG A 460 8.77 -7.55 26.28
N HIS A 461 8.76 -8.38 27.30
CA HIS A 461 9.95 -8.73 28.09
C HIS A 461 10.02 -10.25 28.35
N PRO A 462 10.06 -11.10 27.31
CA PRO A 462 10.33 -12.51 27.48
C PRO A 462 11.77 -12.73 28.00
N LYS A 463 12.02 -13.84 28.71
CA LYS A 463 13.36 -14.18 29.20
C LYS A 463 14.33 -14.46 28.06
N ASP A 464 13.85 -15.18 27.05
CA ASP A 464 14.58 -15.42 25.82
C ASP A 464 14.18 -14.30 24.85
N ASN A 465 15.15 -13.50 24.37
CA ASN A 465 14.92 -12.42 23.40
C ASN A 465 14.59 -12.94 21.98
N GLU A 466 13.95 -14.11 21.89
CA GLU A 466 13.66 -14.82 20.65
C GLU A 466 12.15 -14.89 20.41
N ILE A 467 11.73 -14.51 19.21
CA ILE A 467 10.38 -14.77 18.70
C ILE A 467 10.48 -15.90 17.69
N VAL A 468 9.87 -17.04 18.00
CA VAL A 468 9.85 -18.19 17.11
C VAL A 468 8.59 -18.12 16.26
N SER A 469 8.77 -17.90 14.95
CA SER A 469 7.67 -17.88 14.00
C SER A 469 8.01 -18.76 12.78
N PRO A 470 7.07 -19.59 12.28
CA PRO A 470 7.29 -20.47 11.14
C PRO A 470 6.92 -19.81 9.79
#